data_AF-A0A7J9IE50-F1
#
_entry.id   AF-A0A7J9IE50-F1
#
_cell.length_a   1.000
_cell.length_b   1.000
_cell.length_c   1.000
_cell.angle_alpha   90.00
_cell.angle_beta   90.00
_cell.angle_gamma   90.00
#
_symmetry.space_group_name_H-M   'P 1'
#
loop_
_entity.id
_entity.type
_entity.pdbx_description
1 polymer ?
#
loop_
_entity_poly.entity_id
_entity_poly.type
_entity_poly.pdbx_seq_one_letter_code
_entity_poly.pdbx_strand_id
1 'polypeptide(L)'
;MFLAEELIRLGITDDVRVEVDLQHSAIWMAGVYLMLLMQFLENKVAVELTRSEFLEAQEALVQMKNWFIRFPTILQACESIIEMLRGQYSHSVGCYNEAAFHYVEAAKITESKSMQIMCQAYAAISYFCIGDAESSSQALDLIGPVYRMKDSFVGVREEASILFAYGLLLMKQQDLQEARKRKSRSRDNIDCNLCYIATRTGGSPDGDSGRCPQLCMPLN
;
A
#
# COMPACT_ATOMS: atom_id res chain seq x y z
N MET A 1 14.55 2.04 -20.92
CA MET A 1 14.78 2.11 -22.38
C MET A 1 14.25 0.86 -23.08
N PHE A 2 14.74 -0.35 -22.75
CA PHE A 2 14.29 -1.61 -23.40
C PHE A 2 12.78 -1.91 -23.33
N LEU A 3 12.11 -1.65 -22.20
CA LEU A 3 10.71 -2.06 -22.04
C LEU A 3 9.73 -1.22 -22.87
N ALA A 4 9.97 0.09 -22.99
CA ALA A 4 9.13 0.97 -23.82
C ALA A 4 9.27 0.65 -25.32
N GLU A 5 10.49 0.39 -25.79
CA GLU A 5 10.75 -0.02 -27.17
C GLU A 5 10.06 -1.34 -27.52
N GLU A 6 10.06 -2.29 -26.59
CA GLU A 6 9.42 -3.59 -26.79
C GLU A 6 7.88 -3.51 -26.76
N LEU A 7 7.30 -2.68 -25.88
CA LEU A 7 5.87 -2.38 -25.90
C LEU A 7 5.44 -1.77 -27.24
N ILE A 8 6.21 -0.80 -27.76
CA ILE A 8 5.96 -0.21 -29.09
C ILE A 8 6.01 -1.29 -30.18
N ARG A 9 7.00 -2.20 -30.14
CA ARG A 9 7.12 -3.29 -31.10
C ARG A 9 5.91 -4.23 -31.10
N LEU A 10 5.28 -4.42 -29.94
CA LEU A 10 4.07 -5.21 -29.76
C LEU A 10 2.78 -4.45 -30.11
N GLY A 11 2.91 -3.23 -30.64
CA GLY A 11 1.78 -2.40 -31.04
C GLY A 11 1.19 -1.56 -29.90
N ILE A 12 1.81 -1.53 -28.71
CA ILE A 12 1.39 -0.67 -27.60
C ILE A 12 2.05 0.70 -27.79
N THR A 13 1.43 1.53 -28.63
CA THR A 13 1.79 2.93 -28.88
C THR A 13 0.72 3.86 -28.31
N ASP A 14 0.94 5.17 -28.25
CA ASP A 14 -0.09 6.11 -27.76
C ASP A 14 -1.42 6.05 -28.57
N ASP A 15 -1.40 5.48 -29.77
CA ASP A 15 -2.56 5.32 -30.65
C ASP A 15 -3.51 4.17 -30.24
N VAL A 16 -3.00 3.12 -29.60
CA VAL A 16 -3.81 1.96 -29.15
C VAL A 16 -4.53 2.34 -27.87
N ARG A 17 -5.72 2.91 -27.95
CA ARG A 17 -6.36 3.52 -26.78
C ARG A 17 -6.91 2.51 -25.78
N VAL A 18 -7.19 1.28 -26.21
CA VAL A 18 -7.83 0.25 -25.38
C VAL A 18 -7.33 -1.16 -25.71
N GLU A 19 -7.50 -2.08 -24.77
CA GLU A 19 -7.11 -3.49 -24.89
C GLU A 19 -7.67 -4.20 -26.12
N VAL A 20 -8.89 -3.86 -26.55
CA VAL A 20 -9.57 -4.49 -27.71
C VAL A 20 -8.82 -4.23 -29.03
N ASP A 21 -8.01 -3.18 -29.09
CA ASP A 21 -7.25 -2.80 -30.29
C ASP A 21 -5.94 -3.62 -30.42
N LEU A 22 -5.56 -4.41 -29.41
CA LEU A 22 -4.41 -5.30 -29.48
C LEU A 22 -4.66 -6.45 -30.46
N GLN A 23 -3.68 -6.71 -31.33
CA GLN A 23 -3.72 -7.92 -32.16
C GLN A 23 -3.71 -9.16 -31.26
N HIS A 24 -4.58 -10.13 -31.56
CA HIS A 24 -4.71 -11.36 -30.78
C HIS A 24 -3.38 -12.11 -30.61
N SER A 25 -2.51 -12.06 -31.62
CA SER A 25 -1.16 -12.64 -31.60
C SER A 25 -0.20 -11.96 -30.61
N ALA A 26 -0.44 -10.71 -30.22
CA ALA A 26 0.42 -9.92 -29.36
C ALA A 26 0.00 -9.94 -27.88
N ILE A 27 -1.24 -10.34 -27.55
CA ILE A 27 -1.84 -10.24 -26.21
C ILE A 27 -0.96 -10.88 -25.13
N TRP A 28 -0.45 -12.09 -25.37
CA TRP A 28 0.36 -12.81 -24.37
C TRP A 28 1.68 -12.12 -24.05
N MET A 29 2.42 -11.71 -25.09
CA MET A 29 3.70 -11.02 -24.91
C MET A 29 3.49 -9.62 -24.32
N ALA A 30 2.48 -8.89 -24.81
CA ALA A 30 2.06 -7.61 -24.27
C ALA A 30 1.75 -7.72 -22.77
N GLY A 31 1.00 -8.74 -22.37
CA GLY A 31 0.68 -8.99 -20.96
C GLY A 31 1.90 -9.19 -20.09
N VAL A 32 2.89 -9.96 -20.55
CA VAL A 32 4.16 -10.14 -19.81
C VAL A 32 4.86 -8.79 -19.62
N TYR A 33 5.06 -8.00 -20.69
CA TYR A 33 5.75 -6.72 -20.57
C TYR A 33 4.99 -5.68 -19.75
N LEU A 34 3.65 -5.65 -19.85
CA LEU A 34 2.81 -4.80 -19.03
C LEU A 34 2.90 -5.18 -17.54
N MET A 35 2.88 -6.48 -17.20
CA MET A 35 3.09 -6.92 -15.81
C MET A 35 4.49 -6.55 -15.29
N LEU A 36 5.54 -6.70 -16.11
CA LEU A 36 6.88 -6.23 -15.74
C LEU A 36 6.93 -4.73 -15.51
N LEU A 37 6.25 -3.94 -16.33
CA LEU A 37 6.14 -2.49 -16.15
C LEU A 37 5.47 -2.15 -14.81
N MET A 38 4.36 -2.82 -14.50
CA MET A 38 3.64 -2.62 -13.25
C MET A 38 4.51 -2.96 -12.04
N GLN A 39 5.29 -4.05 -12.09
CA GLN A 39 6.24 -4.39 -11.03
C GLN A 39 7.36 -3.37 -10.88
N PHE A 40 7.86 -2.81 -11.99
CA PHE A 40 8.87 -1.75 -11.96
C PHE A 40 8.31 -0.47 -11.33
N LEU A 41 7.09 -0.08 -11.69
CA LEU A 41 6.43 1.09 -11.13
C LEU A 41 6.11 0.90 -9.64
N GLU A 42 5.64 -0.27 -9.22
CA GLU A 42 5.45 -0.61 -7.80
C GLU A 42 6.74 -0.41 -7.00
N ASN A 43 7.86 -0.95 -7.50
CA ASN A 43 9.16 -0.80 -6.86
C ASN A 43 9.61 0.67 -6.82
N LYS A 44 9.33 1.44 -7.89
CA LYS A 44 9.62 2.87 -7.92
C LYS A 44 8.82 3.59 -6.83
N VAL A 45 7.51 3.35 -6.72
CA VAL A 45 6.68 3.94 -5.66
C VAL A 45 7.25 3.62 -4.29
N ALA A 46 7.57 2.34 -4.01
CA ALA A 46 8.15 1.93 -2.73
C ALA A 46 9.46 2.68 -2.41
N VAL A 47 10.40 2.73 -3.37
CA VAL A 47 11.68 3.44 -3.20
C VAL A 47 11.47 4.93 -2.96
N GLU A 48 10.68 5.60 -3.79
CA GLU A 48 10.50 7.04 -3.67
C GLU A 48 9.75 7.43 -2.40
N LEU A 49 8.81 6.61 -1.93
CA LEU A 49 8.18 6.80 -0.61
C LEU A 49 9.22 6.71 0.52
N THR A 50 10.12 5.71 0.50
CA THR A 50 11.17 5.62 1.53
C THR A 50 12.15 6.80 1.51
N ARG A 51 12.35 7.40 0.33
CA ARG A 51 13.18 8.59 0.14
C ARG A 51 12.42 9.89 0.44
N SER A 52 11.13 9.81 0.71
CA SER A 52 10.23 10.96 0.89
C SER A 52 10.08 11.84 -0.36
N GLU A 53 10.33 11.28 -1.55
CA GLU A 53 10.15 11.95 -2.84
C GLU A 53 8.70 11.75 -3.32
N PHE A 54 7.76 12.45 -2.66
CA PHE A 54 6.32 12.20 -2.85
C PHE A 54 5.82 12.53 -4.26
N LEU A 55 6.38 13.56 -4.91
CA LEU A 55 6.02 13.88 -6.28
C LEU A 55 6.32 12.68 -7.21
N GLU A 56 7.48 12.06 -7.03
CA GLU A 56 7.96 11.01 -7.94
C GLU A 56 7.22 9.69 -7.68
N ALA A 57 6.83 9.45 -6.43
CA ALA A 57 5.93 8.37 -6.06
C ALA A 57 4.53 8.57 -6.65
N GLN A 58 3.99 9.80 -6.60
CA GLN A 58 2.69 10.13 -7.17
C GLN A 58 2.69 9.97 -8.70
N GLU A 59 3.72 10.46 -9.38
CA GLU A 59 3.85 10.31 -10.84
C GLU A 59 3.89 8.84 -11.26
N ALA A 60 4.61 8.00 -10.52
CA ALA A 60 4.65 6.56 -10.78
C ALA A 60 3.27 5.91 -10.57
N LEU A 61 2.54 6.29 -9.51
CA LEU A 61 1.17 5.84 -9.26
C LEU A 61 0.19 6.25 -10.36
N VAL A 62 0.27 7.50 -10.83
CA VAL A 62 -0.54 7.99 -11.97
C VAL A 62 -0.25 7.17 -13.22
N GLN A 63 1.02 6.87 -13.51
CA GLN A 63 1.39 6.00 -14.62
C GLN A 63 0.79 4.61 -14.48
N MET A 64 0.88 3.98 -13.31
CA MET A 64 0.25 2.67 -13.04
C MET A 64 -1.24 2.69 -13.32
N LYS A 65 -1.94 3.71 -12.80
CA LYS A 65 -3.39 3.86 -13.01
C LYS A 65 -3.74 4.05 -14.49
N ASN A 66 -2.98 4.86 -15.21
CA ASN A 66 -3.20 5.07 -16.65
C ASN A 66 -3.03 3.78 -17.46
N TRP A 67 -2.02 2.97 -17.15
CA TRP A 67 -1.85 1.65 -17.78
C TRP A 67 -2.99 0.70 -17.44
N PHE A 68 -3.43 0.68 -16.18
CA PHE A 68 -4.55 -0.16 -15.75
C PHE A 68 -5.86 0.22 -16.45
N ILE A 69 -6.19 1.52 -16.53
CA ILE A 69 -7.38 2.01 -17.27
C ILE A 69 -7.36 1.54 -18.73
N ARG A 70 -6.17 1.51 -19.33
CA ARG A 70 -5.98 1.17 -20.73
C ARG A 70 -6.05 -0.35 -21.00
N PHE A 71 -5.56 -1.17 -20.08
CA PHE A 71 -5.48 -2.64 -20.19
C PHE A 71 -6.02 -3.36 -18.94
N PRO A 72 -7.28 -3.14 -18.55
CA PRO A 72 -7.80 -3.58 -17.25
C PRO A 72 -7.93 -5.10 -17.12
N THR A 73 -8.18 -5.83 -18.22
CA THR A 73 -8.31 -7.29 -18.15
C THR A 73 -6.93 -7.95 -18.08
N ILE A 74 -5.97 -7.49 -18.87
CA ILE A 74 -4.58 -7.95 -18.78
C ILE A 74 -3.96 -7.65 -17.40
N LEU A 75 -4.23 -6.45 -16.86
CA LEU A 75 -3.63 -5.97 -15.61
C LEU A 75 -4.53 -6.17 -14.38
N GLN A 76 -5.56 -7.01 -14.46
CA GLN A 76 -6.52 -7.21 -13.38
C GLN A 76 -5.85 -7.56 -12.04
N ALA A 77 -4.80 -8.40 -12.08
CA ALA A 77 -4.05 -8.78 -10.88
C ALA A 77 -3.35 -7.60 -10.18
N CYS A 78 -3.12 -6.48 -10.87
CA CYS A 78 -2.49 -5.30 -10.33
C CYS A 78 -3.47 -4.37 -9.59
N GLU A 79 -4.78 -4.54 -9.71
CA GLU A 79 -5.77 -3.62 -9.13
C GLU A 79 -5.56 -3.46 -7.62
N SER A 80 -5.45 -4.58 -6.90
CA SER A 80 -5.21 -4.56 -5.46
C SER A 80 -3.86 -3.97 -5.06
N ILE A 81 -2.83 -4.12 -5.90
CA ILE A 81 -1.51 -3.52 -5.69
C ILE A 81 -1.60 -2.01 -5.84
N ILE A 82 -2.26 -1.52 -6.89
CA ILE A 82 -2.45 -0.08 -7.13
C ILE A 82 -3.19 0.54 -5.94
N GLU A 83 -4.30 -0.06 -5.49
CA GLU A 83 -5.04 0.44 -4.32
C GLU A 83 -4.19 0.42 -3.04
N MET A 84 -3.43 -0.65 -2.79
CA MET A 84 -2.53 -0.69 -1.63
C MET A 84 -1.49 0.43 -1.69
N LEU A 85 -0.85 0.66 -2.84
CA LEU A 85 0.16 1.72 -3.02
C LEU A 85 -0.44 3.12 -2.88
N ARG A 86 -1.69 3.34 -3.30
CA ARG A 86 -2.43 4.59 -3.03
C ARG A 86 -2.61 4.81 -1.53
N GLY A 87 -2.87 3.73 -0.77
CA GLY A 87 -2.88 3.76 0.69
C GLY A 87 -1.53 4.15 1.27
N GLN A 88 -0.43 3.56 0.78
CA GLN A 88 0.93 3.86 1.23
C GLN A 88 1.33 5.31 0.97
N TYR A 89 1.00 5.81 -0.22
CA TYR A 89 1.19 7.22 -0.56
C TYR A 89 0.40 8.15 0.36
N SER A 90 -0.92 7.92 0.48
CA SER A 90 -1.83 8.74 1.30
C SER A 90 -1.37 8.78 2.75
N HIS A 91 -0.94 7.64 3.29
CA HIS A 91 -0.40 7.56 4.64
C HIS A 91 0.88 8.40 4.78
N SER A 92 1.78 8.29 3.81
CA SER A 92 3.08 8.96 3.85
C SER A 92 2.98 10.49 3.83
N VAL A 93 1.90 11.03 3.23
CA VAL A 93 1.59 12.47 3.20
C VAL A 93 0.63 12.92 4.32
N GLY A 94 0.25 12.01 5.24
CA GLY A 94 -0.60 12.32 6.39
C GLY A 94 -2.11 12.30 6.14
N CYS A 95 -2.55 11.89 4.95
CA CYS A 95 -3.97 11.67 4.61
C CYS A 95 -4.42 10.29 5.13
N TYR A 96 -4.53 10.15 6.47
CA TYR A 96 -4.73 8.86 7.14
C TYR A 96 -6.11 8.22 6.91
N ASN A 97 -7.17 9.03 6.74
CA ASN A 97 -8.50 8.54 6.41
C ASN A 97 -8.52 7.90 5.02
N GLU A 98 -7.96 8.61 4.03
CA GLU A 98 -7.80 8.15 2.66
C GLU A 98 -6.91 6.91 2.60
N ALA A 99 -5.82 6.89 3.39
CA ALA A 99 -4.95 5.73 3.49
C ALA A 99 -5.72 4.49 3.97
N ALA A 100 -6.44 4.62 5.08
CA ALA A 100 -7.22 3.52 5.65
C ALA A 100 -8.28 3.01 4.67
N PHE A 101 -8.97 3.92 3.97
CA PHE A 101 -9.91 3.57 2.91
C PHE A 101 -9.26 2.71 1.83
N HIS A 102 -8.14 3.17 1.24
CA HIS A 102 -7.45 2.45 0.17
C HIS A 102 -6.94 1.08 0.59
N TYR A 103 -6.41 0.94 1.81
CA TYR A 103 -6.01 -0.36 2.33
C TYR A 103 -7.19 -1.31 2.51
N VAL A 104 -8.33 -0.82 3.01
CA VAL A 104 -9.54 -1.65 3.18
C VAL A 104 -10.08 -2.10 1.82
N GLU A 105 -10.08 -1.24 0.80
CA GLU A 105 -10.48 -1.62 -0.56
C GLU A 105 -9.51 -2.62 -1.19
N ALA A 106 -8.19 -2.40 -1.08
CA ALA A 106 -7.19 -3.35 -1.55
C ALA A 106 -7.36 -4.75 -0.91
N ALA A 107 -7.67 -4.80 0.39
CA ALA A 107 -7.92 -6.05 1.10
C ALA A 107 -9.20 -6.78 0.61
N LYS A 108 -10.21 -6.06 0.12
CA LYS A 108 -11.44 -6.66 -0.42
C LYS A 108 -11.23 -7.27 -1.80
N ILE A 109 -10.41 -6.62 -2.63
CA ILE A 109 -10.23 -7.00 -4.04
C ILE A 109 -9.17 -8.10 -4.19
N THR A 110 -8.17 -8.15 -3.32
CA THR A 110 -7.10 -9.14 -3.44
C THR A 110 -7.53 -10.56 -3.04
N GLU A 111 -7.13 -11.55 -3.83
CA GLU A 111 -7.26 -12.98 -3.52
C GLU A 111 -6.10 -13.49 -2.63
N SER A 112 -5.03 -12.71 -2.49
CA SER A 112 -3.86 -13.08 -1.70
C SER A 112 -4.12 -12.85 -0.21
N LYS A 113 -4.28 -13.95 0.56
CA LYS A 113 -4.44 -13.89 2.02
C LYS A 113 -3.31 -13.10 2.71
N SER A 114 -2.09 -13.19 2.19
CA SER A 114 -0.94 -12.42 2.69
C SER A 114 -1.18 -10.91 2.52
N MET A 115 -1.60 -10.48 1.32
CA MET A 115 -1.90 -9.07 1.05
C MET A 115 -3.09 -8.57 1.87
N GLN A 116 -4.13 -9.38 2.08
CA GLN A 116 -5.25 -9.04 2.95
C GLN A 116 -4.78 -8.70 4.36
N ILE A 117 -3.93 -9.57 4.94
CA ILE A 117 -3.36 -9.39 6.28
C ILE A 117 -2.51 -8.11 6.35
N MET A 118 -1.66 -7.89 5.35
CA MET A 118 -0.82 -6.69 5.27
C MET A 118 -1.65 -5.42 5.17
N CYS A 119 -2.65 -5.39 4.30
CA CYS A 119 -3.55 -4.24 4.15
C CYS A 119 -4.33 -3.96 5.43
N GLN A 120 -4.80 -5.00 6.14
CA GLN A 120 -5.43 -4.84 7.45
C GLN A 120 -4.47 -4.25 8.50
N ALA A 121 -3.20 -4.67 8.50
CA ALA A 121 -2.17 -4.07 9.35
C ALA A 121 -1.96 -2.57 9.01
N TYR A 122 -1.80 -2.24 7.73
CA TYR A 122 -1.61 -0.86 7.28
C TYR A 122 -2.83 0.04 7.59
N ALA A 123 -4.04 -0.48 7.41
CA ALA A 123 -5.27 0.22 7.77
C ALA A 123 -5.34 0.49 9.27
N ALA A 124 -5.07 -0.52 10.10
CA ALA A 124 -5.07 -0.39 11.56
C ALA A 124 -4.04 0.66 12.04
N ILE A 125 -2.86 0.70 11.42
CA ILE A 125 -1.86 1.75 11.71
C ILE A 125 -2.38 3.13 11.28
N SER A 126 -3.01 3.25 10.12
CA SER A 126 -3.57 4.52 9.66
C SER A 126 -4.65 5.03 10.62
N TYR A 127 -5.58 4.17 11.04
CA TYR A 127 -6.57 4.49 12.07
C TYR A 127 -5.94 4.86 13.42
N PHE A 128 -4.87 4.16 13.81
CA PHE A 128 -4.11 4.52 14.99
C PHE A 128 -3.57 5.97 14.93
N CYS A 129 -3.09 6.40 13.75
CA CYS A 129 -2.54 7.74 13.52
C CYS A 129 -3.60 8.84 13.56
N ILE A 130 -4.85 8.56 13.18
CA ILE A 130 -5.95 9.52 13.29
C ILE A 130 -6.17 9.90 14.76
N GLY A 131 -6.06 8.93 15.67
CA GLY A 131 -5.88 9.22 17.09
C GLY A 131 -7.14 9.31 17.93
N ASP A 132 -8.33 9.49 17.33
CA ASP A 132 -9.60 9.55 18.07
C ASP A 132 -10.07 8.16 18.59
N ALA A 133 -11.12 8.16 19.42
CA ALA A 133 -11.65 6.95 20.03
C ALA A 133 -12.33 6.00 19.02
N GLU A 134 -13.03 6.53 18.03
CA GLU A 134 -13.72 5.76 16.98
C GLU A 134 -12.69 5.05 16.10
N SER A 135 -11.71 5.80 15.58
CA SER A 135 -10.59 5.27 14.81
C SER A 135 -9.78 4.22 15.60
N SER A 136 -9.61 4.43 16.90
CA SER A 136 -8.95 3.42 17.75
C SER A 136 -9.75 2.12 17.86
N SER A 137 -11.08 2.21 17.94
CA SER A 137 -11.95 1.02 17.89
C SER A 137 -11.84 0.32 16.55
N GLN A 138 -11.90 1.07 15.44
CA GLN A 138 -11.75 0.52 14.09
C GLN A 138 -10.41 -0.20 13.89
N ALA A 139 -9.32 0.36 14.41
CA ALA A 139 -8.02 -0.28 14.38
C ALA A 139 -8.01 -1.63 15.13
N LEU A 140 -8.66 -1.71 16.29
CA LEU A 140 -8.78 -2.94 17.08
C LEU A 140 -9.66 -3.99 16.40
N ASP A 141 -10.79 -3.57 15.83
CA ASP A 141 -11.72 -4.46 15.12
C ASP A 141 -11.06 -5.08 13.88
N LEU A 142 -10.19 -4.33 13.21
CA LEU A 142 -9.42 -4.82 12.07
C LEU A 142 -8.30 -5.77 12.49
N ILE A 143 -7.46 -5.39 13.46
CA ILE A 143 -6.26 -6.17 13.79
C ILE A 143 -6.56 -7.37 14.71
N GLY A 144 -7.57 -7.26 15.57
CA GLY A 144 -7.85 -8.22 16.63
C GLY A 144 -8.10 -9.64 16.12
N PRO A 145 -9.00 -9.83 15.13
CA PRO A 145 -9.21 -11.14 14.50
C PRO A 145 -7.94 -11.71 13.86
N VAL A 146 -7.17 -10.86 13.18
CA VAL A 146 -5.96 -11.26 12.46
C VAL A 146 -4.86 -11.69 13.44
N TYR A 147 -4.68 -10.95 14.52
CA TYR A 147 -3.74 -11.29 15.59
C TYR A 147 -4.07 -12.64 16.25
N ARG A 148 -5.37 -12.94 16.47
CA ARG A 148 -5.79 -14.26 17.01
C ARG A 148 -5.43 -15.43 16.11
N MET A 149 -5.25 -15.19 14.82
CA MET A 149 -4.87 -16.20 13.83
C MET A 149 -3.37 -16.22 13.52
N LYS A 150 -2.54 -15.43 14.22
CA LYS A 150 -1.13 -15.24 13.84
C LYS A 150 -0.30 -16.52 13.77
N ASP A 151 -0.60 -17.50 14.62
CA ASP A 151 0.13 -18.77 14.67
C ASP A 151 -0.19 -19.68 13.47
N SER A 152 -1.19 -19.31 12.65
CA SER A 152 -1.51 -19.97 11.37
C SER A 152 -0.79 -19.36 10.17
N PHE A 153 -0.02 -18.29 10.37
CA PHE A 153 0.70 -17.63 9.27
C PHE A 153 1.93 -18.44 8.89
N VAL A 154 2.13 -18.62 7.59
CA VAL A 154 3.35 -19.25 7.04
C VAL A 154 4.45 -18.20 6.82
N GLY A 155 4.08 -16.93 6.67
CA GLY A 155 4.98 -15.84 6.35
C GLY A 155 5.41 -15.01 7.57
N VAL A 156 6.72 -14.86 7.73
CA VAL A 156 7.36 -14.12 8.84
C VAL A 156 7.10 -12.61 8.75
N ARG A 157 6.93 -12.08 7.54
CA ARG A 157 6.65 -10.64 7.32
C ARG A 157 5.27 -10.26 7.82
N GLU A 158 4.29 -11.10 7.55
CA GLU A 158 2.89 -10.95 7.96
C GLU A 158 2.79 -11.00 9.49
N GLU A 159 3.43 -12.00 10.11
CA GLU A 159 3.47 -12.10 11.57
C GLU A 159 4.14 -10.86 12.20
N ALA A 160 5.31 -10.45 11.70
CA ALA A 160 5.99 -9.26 12.20
C ALA A 160 5.14 -7.99 12.07
N SER A 161 4.46 -7.83 10.93
CA SER A 161 3.60 -6.68 10.64
C SER A 161 2.41 -6.58 11.60
N ILE A 162 1.76 -7.71 11.87
CA ILE A 162 0.64 -7.80 12.80
C ILE A 162 1.10 -7.59 14.25
N LEU A 163 2.20 -8.22 14.66
CA LEU A 163 2.79 -8.01 15.99
C LEU A 163 3.13 -6.53 16.23
N PHE A 164 3.63 -5.86 15.20
CA PHE A 164 3.99 -4.45 15.27
C PHE A 164 2.76 -3.54 15.36
N ALA A 165 1.78 -3.70 14.47
CA ALA A 165 0.53 -2.93 14.48
C ALA A 165 -0.23 -3.12 15.81
N TYR A 166 -0.34 -4.37 16.27
CA TYR A 166 -0.95 -4.69 17.56
C TYR A 166 -0.17 -4.09 18.74
N GLY A 167 1.17 -4.15 18.68
CA GLY A 167 2.04 -3.54 19.67
C GLY A 167 1.86 -2.02 19.79
N LEU A 168 1.67 -1.30 18.67
CA LEU A 168 1.34 0.13 18.67
C LEU A 168 0.04 0.43 19.41
N LEU A 169 -1.01 -0.35 19.13
CA LEU A 169 -2.32 -0.19 19.75
C LEU A 169 -2.27 -0.39 21.27
N LEU A 170 -1.52 -1.39 21.76
CA LEU A 170 -1.33 -1.63 23.19
C LEU A 170 -0.60 -0.49 23.90
N MET A 171 0.34 0.19 23.24
CA MET A 171 1.02 1.36 23.83
C MET A 171 0.01 2.48 24.14
N LYS A 172 -1.00 2.67 23.29
CA LYS A 172 -2.05 3.67 23.48
C LYS A 172 -3.03 3.29 24.60
N GLN A 173 -3.20 2.00 24.87
CA GLN A 173 -3.96 1.47 26.00
C GLN A 173 -3.18 1.45 27.34
N GLN A 174 -1.97 2.04 27.37
CA GLN A 174 -1.06 2.08 28.53
C GLN A 174 -0.55 0.70 29.02
N ASP A 175 -0.70 -0.37 28.25
CA ASP A 175 -0.05 -1.67 28.52
C ASP A 175 1.38 -1.69 27.96
N LEU A 176 2.26 -0.91 28.61
CA LEU A 176 3.58 -0.56 28.09
C LEU A 176 4.57 -1.73 28.07
N GLN A 177 4.42 -2.73 28.94
CA GLN A 177 5.36 -3.85 29.04
C GLN A 177 5.16 -4.86 27.90
N GLU A 178 3.91 -5.27 27.66
CA GLU A 178 3.58 -6.22 26.60
C GLU A 178 3.75 -5.59 25.21
N ALA A 179 3.54 -4.27 25.09
CA ALA A 179 3.77 -3.54 23.85
C ALA A 179 5.26 -3.49 23.46
N ARG A 180 6.16 -3.21 24.43
CA ARG A 180 7.61 -3.16 24.19
C ARG A 180 8.16 -4.52 23.75
N LYS A 181 7.72 -5.60 24.41
CA LYS A 181 8.11 -6.97 24.07
C LYS A 181 7.67 -7.39 22.65
N ARG A 182 6.51 -6.92 22.19
CA ARG A 182 6.02 -7.21 20.83
C ARG A 182 6.78 -6.42 19.77
N LYS A 183 7.00 -5.13 19.99
CA LYS A 183 7.81 -4.28 19.10
C LYS A 183 9.24 -4.79 18.92
N SER A 184 9.87 -5.31 19.98
CA SER A 184 11.22 -5.87 19.86
C SER A 184 11.24 -7.14 19.02
N ARG A 185 10.21 -7.98 19.11
CA ARG A 185 10.11 -9.22 18.32
C ARG A 185 9.85 -8.99 16.83
N SER A 186 9.11 -7.94 16.48
CA SER A 186 8.80 -7.63 15.09
C SER A 186 9.93 -6.90 14.35
N ARG A 187 10.86 -6.26 15.08
CA ARG A 187 11.81 -5.28 14.51
C ARG A 187 12.71 -5.86 13.41
N ASP A 188 13.09 -7.13 13.50
CA ASP A 188 14.06 -7.73 12.57
C ASP A 188 13.42 -8.19 11.24
N ASN A 189 12.09 -8.30 11.21
CA ASN A 189 11.35 -8.91 10.10
C ASN A 189 10.20 -8.03 9.57
N ILE A 190 10.09 -6.80 10.08
CA ILE A 190 9.07 -5.86 9.65
C ILE A 190 9.37 -5.34 8.25
N ASP A 191 8.32 -5.19 7.44
CA ASP A 191 8.42 -4.54 6.13
C ASP A 191 8.95 -3.10 6.29
N CYS A 192 9.98 -2.74 5.51
CA CYS A 192 10.55 -1.39 5.48
C CYS A 192 9.47 -0.31 5.26
N ASN A 193 8.46 -0.59 4.43
CA ASN A 193 7.35 0.33 4.18
C ASN A 193 6.45 0.45 5.41
N LEU A 194 6.17 -0.64 6.13
CA LEU A 194 5.40 -0.59 7.39
C LEU A 194 6.16 0.16 8.49
N CYS A 195 7.48 -0.02 8.56
CA CYS A 195 8.35 0.72 9.46
C CYS A 195 8.37 2.21 9.12
N TYR A 196 8.49 2.57 7.85
CA TYR A 196 8.43 3.95 7.37
C TYR A 196 7.07 4.61 7.69
N ILE A 197 5.97 3.95 7.32
CA ILE A 197 4.58 4.33 7.63
C ILE A 197 4.44 4.63 9.12
N ALA A 198 4.92 3.75 9.99
CA ALA A 198 4.74 3.90 11.43
C ALA A 198 5.74 4.82 12.13
N THR A 199 6.93 5.08 11.58
CA THR A 199 7.94 5.94 12.23
C THR A 199 7.67 7.42 12.02
N ARG A 200 6.95 7.80 10.96
CA ARG A 200 6.52 9.19 10.74
C ARG A 200 5.38 9.65 11.64
N THR A 201 4.82 8.75 12.45
CA THR A 201 3.78 9.02 13.46
C THR A 201 4.31 9.67 14.73
N GLY A 202 5.64 9.82 14.86
CA GLY A 202 6.32 10.39 16.03
C GLY A 202 6.58 11.90 15.98
N GLY A 203 5.88 12.66 15.11
CA GLY A 203 5.90 14.13 15.15
C GLY A 203 5.23 14.64 16.43
N SER A 204 5.87 15.59 17.12
CA SER A 204 5.50 16.14 18.43
C SER A 204 3.98 16.37 18.65
N PRO A 205 3.50 16.23 19.90
CA PRO A 205 2.10 16.50 20.28
C PRO A 205 1.70 17.98 20.24
N ASP A 206 2.59 18.88 19.79
CA ASP A 206 2.32 20.30 19.65
C ASP A 206 1.92 20.62 18.20
N GLY A 207 0.62 20.56 17.97
CA GLY A 207 -0.15 21.46 17.10
C GLY A 207 0.42 21.83 15.73
N ASP A 208 0.14 21.01 14.72
CA ASP A 208 -0.37 21.53 13.44
C ASP A 208 -1.20 20.46 12.72
N SER A 209 -2.38 20.15 13.26
CA SER A 209 -3.41 19.31 12.64
C SER A 209 -4.13 20.00 11.47
N GLY A 210 -3.45 20.91 10.77
CA GLY A 210 -4.09 21.93 9.96
C GLY A 210 -3.31 22.34 8.73
N ARG A 211 -2.73 21.40 7.97
CA ARG A 211 -2.36 21.64 6.57
C ARG A 211 -2.11 20.34 5.83
N CYS A 212 -3.16 19.78 5.23
CA CYS A 212 -3.03 18.85 4.12
C CYS A 212 -2.46 19.65 2.92
N PRO A 213 -1.17 19.55 2.56
CA PRO A 213 -0.58 20.45 1.60
C PRO A 213 -0.78 19.88 0.21
N GLN A 214 -1.83 20.30 -0.52
CA GLN A 214 -2.00 20.29 -2.00
C GLN A 214 -1.64 19.02 -2.81
N LEU A 215 -1.19 17.93 -2.20
CA LEU A 215 -0.67 16.70 -2.81
C LEU A 215 -1.71 15.57 -2.82
N CYS A 216 -2.72 15.65 -1.95
CA CYS A 216 -3.92 14.81 -2.02
C CYS A 216 -4.86 15.38 -3.12
N MET A 217 -4.40 15.43 -4.38
CA MET A 217 -5.31 15.58 -5.52
C MET A 217 -6.10 14.27 -5.67
N PRO A 218 -7.41 14.33 -6.00
CA PRO A 218 -8.15 13.14 -6.34
C PRO A 218 -7.51 12.52 -7.60
N LEU A 219 -6.94 11.33 -7.43
CA LEU A 219 -6.65 10.42 -8.54
C LEU A 219 -8.00 9.92 -9.08
N ASN A 220 -8.78 10.81 -9.72
CA ASN A 220 -9.98 10.46 -10.50
C ASN A 220 -9.60 9.93 -11.87
#